data_AF-A0A2V9QST6-F1
#
_entry.id   AF-A0A2V9QST6-F1
#
_cell.length_a   1.000
_cell.length_b   1.000
_cell.length_c   1.000
_cell.angle_alpha   90.00
_cell.angle_beta   90.00
_cell.angle_gamma   90.00
#
_symmetry.space_group_name_H-M   'P 1'
#
loop_
_entity.id
_entity.type
_entity.pdbx_description
1 polymer ?
#
loop_
_entity_poly.entity_id
_entity_poly.type
_entity_poly.pdbx_seq_one_letter_code
_entity_poly.pdbx_strand_id
1 'polypeptide(L)'
;MYPYYSESRASLVNQLEPMEGSMTNLSFSFLLKRALGVCLVTTVFPFPVLGNGVRIQLRDFSLAEHSATPPGWQTWAQREEIMPRCYVDATQFRSAPNALAIAGNSNAAEYGGWGYRLSNIQGGRFYRLTAYYRTQWVQHEQLQVVARLDWRDSKDERVGQPDYAYRVEPAGDWKKITLQGRAPEKSTQAKLELALGWSPQGTVWWDDITFEEVPAPQERIVRLGSVALRPRDTGSKEESVNAFCRALDRVALDKPDIVCLGEGITKVGNGETYVTLAEPIPGPTTERLGQKARQHKMYIVAGIFEREGNAVYNTAVLIDRQGKVAGKYRKVYLPREEIEAGLTPGVAYPVFETDFGKIGMMICWDVEYVDPARALAAQGAEIILMPIWGGNYTLMKARAIENHVFLVSAGYDVETAIINPNGEALHATKASGVTKTIPVNLNERFLDPWLGDMRARFHKEIRWDVPIVGLVK
;
A
#
# COMPACT_ATOMS: atom_id res chain seq x y z
N MET A 1 -2.36 -1.48 -48.04
CA MET A 1 -1.87 -0.76 -49.23
C MET A 1 -1.56 0.66 -48.77
N TYR A 2 -0.26 0.99 -48.71
CA TYR A 2 0.38 2.26 -48.32
C TYR A 2 0.10 3.39 -49.34
N PRO A 3 0.29 4.70 -49.04
CA PRO A 3 1.59 5.37 -48.76
C PRO A 3 1.57 6.42 -47.62
N TYR A 4 2.57 6.56 -46.73
CA TYR A 4 3.96 7.09 -46.84
C TYR A 4 4.10 8.58 -47.24
N TYR A 5 4.53 9.42 -46.28
CA TYR A 5 5.41 10.63 -46.33
C TYR A 5 5.42 11.22 -44.90
N SER A 6 6.44 11.84 -44.30
CA SER A 6 7.91 11.82 -44.34
C SER A 6 8.36 12.64 -43.12
N GLU A 7 9.54 12.35 -42.59
CA GLU A 7 10.16 12.97 -41.42
C GLU A 7 10.43 14.47 -41.54
N SER A 8 10.52 15.18 -40.40
CA SER A 8 11.63 16.10 -40.14
C SER A 8 11.94 16.19 -38.64
N ARG A 9 13.17 15.81 -38.29
CA ARG A 9 13.86 16.17 -37.05
C ARG A 9 14.60 17.48 -37.30
N ALA A 10 14.55 18.40 -36.35
CA ALA A 10 15.56 19.45 -36.21
C ALA A 10 15.84 19.68 -34.72
N SER A 11 17.12 19.50 -34.41
CA SER A 11 17.82 19.76 -33.15
C SER A 11 17.91 21.24 -32.82
N LEU A 12 17.80 21.60 -31.55
CA LEU A 12 18.38 22.83 -31.01
C LEU A 12 19.09 22.51 -29.68
N VAL A 13 20.41 22.40 -29.78
CA VAL A 13 21.38 22.47 -28.70
C VAL A 13 21.96 23.88 -28.73
N ASN A 14 21.95 24.56 -27.57
CA ASN A 14 22.80 25.67 -27.14
C ASN A 14 22.26 26.09 -25.77
N GLN A 15 22.98 26.57 -24.76
CA GLN A 15 24.38 26.81 -24.45
C GLN A 15 24.32 27.26 -22.97
N LEU A 16 25.06 26.65 -22.06
CA LEU A 16 25.29 27.22 -20.72
C LEU A 16 26.76 27.01 -20.35
N GLU A 17 27.53 28.10 -20.39
CA GLU A 17 28.87 28.20 -19.81
C GLU A 17 28.79 28.37 -18.28
N PRO A 18 29.80 27.90 -17.52
CA PRO A 18 29.86 28.05 -16.06
C PRO A 18 30.61 29.33 -15.66
N MET A 19 30.10 30.05 -14.65
CA MET A 19 30.89 31.06 -13.94
C MET A 19 31.57 30.45 -12.73
N GLU A 20 32.89 30.34 -12.80
CA GLU A 20 33.79 30.20 -11.67
C GLU A 20 33.94 31.54 -10.93
N GLY A 21 33.90 31.50 -9.60
CA GLY A 21 34.18 32.63 -8.73
C GLY A 21 34.90 32.16 -7.47
N SER A 22 36.22 32.37 -7.44
CA SER A 22 37.12 31.98 -6.36
C SER A 22 37.33 33.09 -5.32
N MET A 23 37.69 32.67 -4.12
CA MET A 23 38.46 33.36 -3.07
C MET A 23 37.76 34.44 -2.23
N THR A 24 37.74 34.25 -0.91
CA THR A 24 38.82 34.79 -0.05
C THR A 24 38.70 34.32 1.41
N ASN A 25 39.87 33.96 1.95
CA ASN A 25 40.13 33.71 3.37
C ASN A 25 40.00 35.00 4.18
N LEU A 26 39.46 34.90 5.40
CA LEU A 26 39.76 35.86 6.48
C LEU A 26 39.81 35.13 7.82
N SER A 27 41.01 35.13 8.39
CA SER A 27 41.34 34.68 9.73
C SER A 27 40.84 35.70 10.76
N PHE A 28 40.27 35.24 11.88
CA PHE A 28 40.32 35.97 13.15
C PHE A 28 40.31 34.99 14.32
N SER A 29 41.41 34.95 15.06
CA SER A 29 41.52 34.35 16.39
C SER A 29 40.96 35.33 17.43
N PHE A 30 40.11 34.89 18.35
CA PHE A 30 40.09 35.45 19.70
C PHE A 30 39.56 34.43 20.72
N LEU A 31 40.35 34.24 21.79
CA LEU A 31 40.01 33.49 23.00
C LEU A 31 38.78 34.10 23.68
N LEU A 32 37.86 33.26 24.17
CA LEU A 32 37.16 33.53 25.42
C LEU A 32 36.84 32.23 26.17
N LYS A 33 37.48 32.07 27.33
CA LYS A 33 37.12 31.09 28.36
C LYS A 33 35.78 31.48 28.98
N ARG A 34 34.84 30.55 29.08
CA ARG A 34 33.90 30.44 30.21
C ARG A 34 33.25 29.06 30.22
N ALA A 35 33.52 28.32 31.30
CA ALA A 35 32.84 27.11 31.69
C ALA A 35 31.44 27.43 32.20
N LEU A 36 30.46 26.55 31.94
CA LEU A 36 29.36 26.19 32.84
C LEU A 36 28.59 24.98 32.26
N GLY A 37 28.20 24.08 33.16
CA GLY A 37 27.91 22.68 32.88
C GLY A 37 26.69 22.42 32.01
N VAL A 38 26.84 21.45 31.11
CA VAL A 38 25.74 20.78 30.44
C VAL A 38 25.39 19.54 31.27
N CYS A 39 24.22 19.57 31.89
CA CYS A 39 23.57 18.38 32.42
C CYS A 39 23.23 17.44 31.25
N LEU A 40 24.00 16.37 31.07
CA LEU A 40 23.55 15.25 30.25
C LEU A 40 22.41 14.56 31.00
N VAL A 41 21.18 14.83 30.60
CA VAL A 41 20.06 13.92 30.86
C VAL A 41 20.23 12.77 29.88
N THR A 42 20.95 11.73 30.30
CA THR A 42 20.90 10.42 29.66
C THR A 42 19.52 9.84 29.93
N THR A 43 18.57 10.12 29.04
CA THR A 43 17.34 9.36 28.94
C THR A 43 17.73 7.95 28.47
N VAL A 44 17.96 7.06 29.44
CA VAL A 44 18.10 5.63 29.19
C VAL A 44 16.72 5.15 28.76
N PHE A 45 16.48 5.08 27.46
CA PHE A 45 15.39 4.26 26.93
C PHE A 45 15.65 2.83 27.40
N PRO A 46 14.66 2.13 27.98
CA PRO A 46 14.84 0.73 28.30
C PRO A 46 15.02 -0.01 26.97
N PHE A 47 16.24 -0.46 26.69
CA PHE A 47 16.45 -1.51 25.70
C PHE A 47 15.57 -2.68 26.13
N PRO A 48 14.66 -3.18 25.27
CA PRO A 48 13.95 -4.40 25.59
C PRO A 48 15.01 -5.47 25.83
N VAL A 49 14.91 -6.12 26.99
CA VAL A 49 15.71 -7.30 27.33
C VAL A 49 15.63 -8.25 26.14
N LEU A 50 16.74 -8.43 25.42
CA LEU A 50 16.85 -9.43 24.37
C LEU A 50 16.64 -10.77 25.06
N GLY A 51 15.43 -11.31 24.94
CA GLY A 51 15.16 -12.69 25.33
C GLY A 51 16.09 -13.64 24.58
N ASN A 52 16.22 -14.87 25.06
CA ASN A 52 16.94 -15.99 24.43
C ASN A 52 16.33 -16.42 23.07
N GLY A 53 15.84 -15.49 22.25
CA GLY A 53 15.23 -15.72 20.96
C GLY A 53 16.27 -15.99 19.87
N VAL A 54 15.84 -16.63 18.79
CA VAL A 54 16.68 -16.89 17.62
C VAL A 54 17.07 -15.57 16.97
N ARG A 55 18.36 -15.35 16.75
CA ARG A 55 18.88 -14.31 15.87
C ARG A 55 20.01 -14.88 15.02
N ILE A 56 19.78 -14.90 13.72
CA ILE A 56 20.72 -15.39 12.72
C ILE A 56 21.08 -14.20 11.83
N GLN A 57 22.38 -13.92 11.73
CA GLN A 57 22.93 -12.91 10.83
C GLN A 57 23.83 -13.60 9.82
N LEU A 58 23.51 -13.43 8.54
CA LEU A 58 24.23 -14.02 7.41
C LEU A 58 24.83 -12.88 6.59
N ARG A 59 26.15 -12.82 6.58
CA ARG A 59 27.02 -11.85 5.89
C ARG A 59 28.34 -12.54 5.60
N ASP A 60 29.21 -11.93 4.79
CA ASP A 60 30.51 -12.50 4.45
C ASP A 60 30.37 -13.94 3.93
N PHE A 61 29.77 -14.07 2.75
CA PHE A 61 29.48 -15.35 2.10
C PHE A 61 30.73 -16.01 1.51
N SER A 62 31.84 -15.97 2.23
CA SER A 62 33.11 -16.56 1.84
C SER A 62 32.97 -18.06 1.58
N LEU A 63 33.64 -18.51 0.53
CA LEU A 63 33.69 -19.92 0.13
C LEU A 63 34.71 -20.68 0.99
N ALA A 64 34.39 -21.92 1.34
CA ALA A 64 35.39 -22.84 1.90
C ALA A 64 36.38 -23.25 0.78
N GLU A 65 37.63 -23.58 1.13
CA GLU A 65 38.75 -23.85 0.19
C GLU A 65 38.41 -24.85 -0.93
N HIS A 66 37.42 -25.73 -0.73
CA HIS A 66 36.99 -26.75 -1.69
C HIS A 66 35.47 -26.72 -1.98
N SER A 67 34.77 -25.62 -1.70
CA SER A 67 33.33 -25.50 -1.93
C SER A 67 32.99 -24.33 -2.85
N ALA A 68 32.13 -24.57 -3.85
CA ALA A 68 31.55 -23.51 -4.67
C ALA A 68 30.34 -22.82 -4.00
N THR A 69 29.88 -23.33 -2.85
CA THR A 69 28.76 -22.79 -2.08
C THR A 69 29.20 -22.36 -0.68
N PRO A 70 28.71 -21.21 -0.17
CA PRO A 70 28.97 -20.79 1.20
C PRO A 70 28.40 -21.80 2.22
N PRO A 71 29.02 -21.93 3.41
CA PRO A 71 28.51 -22.83 4.46
C PRO A 71 27.03 -22.60 4.79
N GLY A 72 26.26 -23.69 4.81
CA GLY A 72 24.82 -23.67 5.12
C GLY A 72 23.90 -23.27 3.96
N TRP A 73 24.45 -22.76 2.86
CA TRP A 73 23.70 -22.40 1.66
C TRP A 73 23.68 -23.52 0.63
N GLN A 74 22.55 -23.63 -0.08
CA GLN A 74 22.34 -24.57 -1.17
C GLN A 74 21.67 -23.84 -2.35
N THR A 75 22.02 -24.24 -3.57
CA THR A 75 21.32 -23.76 -4.76
C THR A 75 20.12 -24.65 -5.04
N TRP A 76 19.03 -24.10 -5.54
CA TRP A 76 17.83 -24.87 -5.86
C TRP A 76 17.13 -24.35 -7.11
N ALA A 77 16.50 -25.27 -7.81
CA ALA A 77 15.47 -25.06 -8.80
C ALA A 77 14.57 -26.31 -8.81
N GLN A 78 13.33 -26.19 -9.27
CA GLN A 78 12.42 -27.34 -9.31
C GLN A 78 12.83 -28.36 -10.39
N ARG A 79 13.54 -27.91 -11.42
CA ARG A 79 14.07 -28.74 -12.50
C ARG A 79 15.45 -28.20 -12.87
N GLU A 80 16.34 -29.07 -13.29
CA GLU A 80 17.73 -28.72 -13.59
C GLU A 80 17.81 -27.73 -14.75
N GLU A 81 16.99 -27.89 -15.79
CA GLU A 81 16.99 -27.07 -17.00
C GLU A 81 16.51 -25.63 -16.78
N ILE A 82 15.94 -25.30 -15.62
CA ILE A 82 15.54 -23.94 -15.23
C ILE A 82 16.42 -23.35 -14.13
N MET A 83 17.51 -24.01 -13.76
CA MET A 83 18.42 -23.54 -12.73
C MET A 83 19.09 -22.21 -13.16
N PRO A 84 18.91 -21.11 -12.43
CA PRO A 84 19.69 -19.90 -12.67
C PRO A 84 21.13 -20.09 -12.20
N ARG A 85 22.04 -19.27 -12.73
CA ARG A 85 23.44 -19.32 -12.30
C ARG A 85 23.58 -18.66 -10.93
N CYS A 86 23.82 -19.47 -9.91
CA CYS A 86 24.08 -19.01 -8.54
C CYS A 86 25.59 -18.99 -8.27
N TYR A 87 26.11 -17.90 -7.73
CA TYR A 87 27.53 -17.76 -7.39
C TYR A 87 27.73 -16.72 -6.28
N VAL A 88 28.94 -16.66 -5.74
CA VAL A 88 29.36 -15.63 -4.79
C VAL A 88 30.14 -14.55 -5.54
N ASP A 89 29.75 -13.29 -5.39
CA ASP A 89 30.42 -12.16 -6.04
C ASP A 89 31.21 -11.35 -5.01
N ALA A 90 32.54 -11.41 -5.09
CA ALA A 90 33.46 -10.71 -4.19
C ALA A 90 33.51 -9.19 -4.44
N THR A 91 33.00 -8.71 -5.57
CA THR A 91 33.12 -7.30 -5.99
C THR A 91 31.84 -6.50 -5.76
N GLN A 92 30.69 -7.17 -5.76
CA GLN A 92 29.38 -6.57 -5.51
C GLN A 92 28.92 -6.96 -4.10
N PHE A 93 29.13 -6.09 -3.12
CA PHE A 93 28.72 -6.35 -1.73
C PHE A 93 28.27 -5.06 -1.04
N ARG A 94 27.59 -5.20 0.10
CA ARG A 94 27.04 -4.08 0.87
C ARG A 94 27.90 -3.72 2.07
N SER A 95 28.11 -4.66 3.00
CA SER A 95 28.77 -4.36 4.29
C SER A 95 30.07 -5.12 4.53
N ALA A 96 30.18 -6.34 4.01
CA ALA A 96 31.35 -7.20 4.07
C ALA A 96 31.59 -7.81 2.68
N PRO A 97 32.83 -8.17 2.31
CA PRO A 97 33.10 -8.80 1.03
C PRO A 97 32.18 -10.00 0.78
N ASN A 98 31.89 -10.26 -0.50
CA ASN A 98 31.04 -11.35 -0.99
C ASN A 98 29.53 -11.10 -0.80
N ALA A 99 28.76 -11.14 -1.89
CA ALA A 99 27.30 -11.26 -1.88
C ALA A 99 26.84 -12.52 -2.61
N LEU A 100 25.65 -13.00 -2.26
CA LEU A 100 25.00 -14.10 -2.98
C LEU A 100 24.37 -13.58 -4.27
N ALA A 101 24.92 -13.97 -5.41
CA ALA A 101 24.43 -13.57 -6.72
C ALA A 101 23.57 -14.67 -7.36
N ILE A 102 22.55 -14.27 -8.11
CA ILE A 102 21.73 -15.12 -8.96
C ILE A 102 21.58 -14.40 -10.31
N ALA A 103 22.03 -15.05 -11.39
CA ALA A 103 21.92 -14.51 -12.75
C ALA A 103 21.01 -15.39 -13.63
N GLY A 104 20.19 -14.76 -14.47
CA GLY A 104 19.22 -15.43 -15.33
C GLY A 104 19.84 -16.32 -16.40
N ASN A 105 21.13 -16.09 -16.71
CA ASN A 105 21.94 -16.94 -17.57
C ASN A 105 21.36 -17.17 -18.98
N SER A 106 20.71 -16.15 -19.54
CA SER A 106 20.05 -16.16 -20.86
C SER A 106 18.95 -17.22 -21.03
N ASN A 107 18.51 -17.85 -19.94
CA ASN A 107 17.40 -18.78 -19.94
C ASN A 107 16.15 -17.99 -19.54
N ALA A 108 15.09 -17.99 -20.34
CA ALA A 108 13.86 -17.24 -20.02
C ALA A 108 12.87 -18.03 -19.14
N ALA A 109 13.13 -19.32 -18.93
CA ALA A 109 12.33 -20.21 -18.09
C ALA A 109 12.92 -20.38 -16.68
N GLU A 110 14.02 -19.69 -16.40
CA GLU A 110 14.76 -19.84 -15.16
C GLU A 110 13.92 -19.42 -13.95
N TYR A 111 14.03 -20.23 -12.89
CA TYR A 111 13.42 -19.92 -11.62
C TYR A 111 14.10 -20.74 -10.53
N GLY A 112 14.73 -20.06 -9.59
CA GLY A 112 15.48 -20.70 -8.53
C GLY A 112 16.43 -19.72 -7.86
N GLY A 113 17.32 -20.25 -7.03
CA GLY A 113 18.30 -19.42 -6.37
C GLY A 113 18.94 -20.08 -5.17
N TRP A 114 19.12 -19.30 -4.12
CA TRP A 114 19.77 -19.69 -2.88
C TRP A 114 18.74 -20.11 -1.83
N GLY A 115 19.07 -21.16 -1.08
CA GLY A 115 18.30 -21.70 0.02
C GLY A 115 19.16 -21.82 1.28
N TYR A 116 18.59 -21.47 2.43
CA TYR A 116 19.23 -21.60 3.74
C TYR A 116 18.25 -22.18 4.75
N ARG A 117 18.68 -23.17 5.55
CA ARG A 117 17.84 -23.77 6.60
C ARG A 117 18.00 -22.99 7.91
N LEU A 118 16.89 -22.40 8.36
CA LEU A 118 16.76 -21.74 9.65
C LEU A 118 16.23 -22.74 10.67
N SER A 119 16.89 -22.83 11.83
CA SER A 119 16.57 -23.76 12.92
C SER A 119 16.16 -23.03 14.20
N ASN A 120 15.73 -23.78 15.21
CA ASN A 120 15.33 -23.27 16.54
C ASN A 120 14.09 -22.36 16.53
N ILE A 121 13.25 -22.49 15.51
CA ILE A 121 11.99 -21.74 15.41
C ILE A 121 10.98 -22.35 16.37
N GLN A 122 10.14 -21.51 16.96
CA GLN A 122 9.05 -21.92 17.83
C GLN A 122 7.73 -21.51 17.19
N GLY A 123 6.86 -22.49 16.96
CA GLY A 123 5.51 -22.25 16.46
C GLY A 123 4.74 -21.25 17.31
N GLY A 124 3.91 -20.45 16.66
CA GLY A 124 3.12 -19.39 17.28
C GLY A 124 3.87 -18.07 17.52
N ARG A 125 5.22 -18.06 17.50
CA ARG A 125 6.03 -16.84 17.65
C ARG A 125 6.17 -16.06 16.33
N PHE A 126 6.54 -14.79 16.44
CA PHE A 126 6.77 -13.93 15.28
C PHE A 126 8.25 -13.82 14.95
N TYR A 127 8.53 -13.80 13.65
CA TYR A 127 9.89 -13.67 13.13
C TYR A 127 9.93 -12.61 12.04
N ARG A 128 11.07 -11.94 11.94
CA ARG A 128 11.36 -10.97 10.89
C ARG A 128 12.54 -11.45 10.06
N LEU A 129 12.32 -11.52 8.75
CA LEU A 129 13.36 -11.60 7.74
C LEU A 129 13.62 -10.20 7.21
N THR A 130 14.88 -9.76 7.25
CA THR A 130 15.37 -8.59 6.53
C THR A 130 16.50 -9.05 5.61
N ALA A 131 16.49 -8.61 4.36
CA ALA A 131 17.57 -8.83 3.43
C ALA A 131 17.80 -7.56 2.62
N TYR A 132 19.03 -7.35 2.17
CA TYR A 132 19.34 -6.29 1.23
C TYR A 132 19.60 -6.91 -0.12
N TYR A 133 19.10 -6.29 -1.18
CA TYR A 133 19.33 -6.74 -2.53
C TYR A 133 19.66 -5.59 -3.46
N ARG A 134 20.38 -5.90 -4.52
CA ARG A 134 20.64 -5.01 -5.66
C ARG A 134 20.37 -5.79 -6.92
N THR A 135 19.91 -5.10 -7.95
CA THR A 135 19.59 -5.71 -9.25
C THR A 135 20.34 -5.03 -10.38
N GLN A 136 20.51 -5.77 -11.47
CA GLN A 136 20.92 -5.25 -12.76
C GLN A 136 20.08 -5.93 -13.84
N TRP A 137 19.54 -5.16 -14.79
CA TRP A 137 18.73 -5.65 -15.92
C TRP A 137 17.46 -6.45 -15.54
N VAL A 138 16.97 -6.31 -14.30
CA VAL A 138 15.71 -6.90 -13.85
C VAL A 138 14.56 -5.93 -14.13
N GLN A 139 13.66 -6.29 -15.04
CA GLN A 139 12.59 -5.39 -15.52
C GLN A 139 11.44 -5.26 -14.53
N HIS A 140 11.07 -6.34 -13.84
CA HIS A 140 9.90 -6.41 -12.98
C HIS A 140 10.26 -7.03 -11.63
N GLU A 141 11.07 -6.31 -10.84
CA GLU A 141 11.62 -6.79 -9.57
C GLU A 141 10.55 -7.33 -8.61
N GLN A 142 9.40 -6.66 -8.57
CA GLN A 142 8.27 -7.04 -7.72
C GLN A 142 7.84 -8.48 -7.92
N LEU A 143 7.89 -9.00 -9.15
CA LEU A 143 7.62 -10.40 -9.48
C LEU A 143 8.91 -11.24 -9.41
N GLN A 144 9.97 -10.77 -10.08
CA GLN A 144 11.15 -11.55 -10.42
C GLN A 144 12.13 -11.78 -9.25
N VAL A 145 12.17 -10.88 -8.26
CA VAL A 145 13.09 -10.97 -7.11
C VAL A 145 12.35 -11.48 -5.87
N VAL A 146 12.54 -12.74 -5.50
CA VAL A 146 11.76 -13.39 -4.44
C VAL A 146 12.62 -13.55 -3.19
N ALA A 147 12.11 -13.12 -2.05
CA ALA A 147 12.56 -13.57 -0.73
C ALA A 147 11.35 -14.13 0.02
N ARG A 148 11.40 -15.39 0.43
CA ARG A 148 10.30 -16.04 1.14
C ARG A 148 10.77 -16.98 2.24
N LEU A 149 9.85 -17.26 3.16
CA LEU A 149 10.01 -18.25 4.23
C LEU A 149 9.04 -19.40 4.00
N ASP A 150 9.57 -20.61 3.91
CA ASP A 150 8.77 -21.84 3.85
C ASP A 150 8.91 -22.60 5.17
N TRP A 151 7.86 -22.53 5.99
CA TRP A 151 7.84 -23.05 7.35
C TRP A 151 7.85 -24.58 7.39
N ARG A 152 8.69 -25.15 8.26
CA ARG A 152 8.94 -26.60 8.34
C ARG A 152 8.79 -27.14 9.76
N ASP A 153 8.31 -28.37 9.87
CA ASP A 153 8.30 -29.10 11.15
C ASP A 153 9.66 -29.80 11.41
N SER A 154 9.71 -30.63 12.45
CA SER A 154 10.94 -31.34 12.83
C SER A 154 11.35 -32.45 11.85
N LYS A 155 10.47 -32.83 10.93
CA LYS A 155 10.70 -33.82 9.86
C LYS A 155 11.02 -33.17 8.51
N ASP A 156 11.18 -31.84 8.48
CA ASP A 156 11.36 -31.03 7.25
C ASP A 156 10.12 -31.01 6.33
N GLU A 157 8.95 -31.39 6.84
CA GLU A 157 7.67 -31.30 6.13
C GLU A 157 7.14 -29.86 6.18
N ARG A 158 6.48 -29.39 5.11
CA ARG A 158 5.90 -28.04 5.06
C ARG A 158 4.74 -27.93 6.05
N VAL A 159 4.71 -26.83 6.80
CA VAL A 159 3.61 -26.48 7.72
C VAL A 159 2.98 -25.18 7.27
N GLY A 160 1.69 -25.20 6.94
CA GLY A 160 1.00 -24.01 6.43
C GLY A 160 1.51 -23.59 5.04
N GLN A 161 1.43 -22.29 4.76
CA GLN A 161 1.82 -21.72 3.47
C GLN A 161 3.06 -20.83 3.60
N PRO A 162 3.87 -20.69 2.53
CA PRO A 162 5.02 -19.79 2.54
C PRO A 162 4.61 -18.33 2.70
N ASP A 163 5.45 -17.57 3.40
CA ASP A 163 5.32 -16.13 3.54
C ASP A 163 6.27 -15.40 2.60
N TYR A 164 5.77 -14.38 1.89
CA TYR A 164 6.53 -13.62 0.88
C TYR A 164 6.87 -12.23 1.38
N ALA A 165 8.14 -11.84 1.22
CA ALA A 165 8.54 -10.46 1.41
C ALA A 165 8.11 -9.63 0.19
N TYR A 166 7.45 -8.49 0.44
CA TYR A 166 7.03 -7.55 -0.61
C TYR A 166 7.33 -6.09 -0.27
N ARG A 167 7.60 -5.78 1.01
CA ARG A 167 7.90 -4.41 1.45
C ARG A 167 9.36 -4.11 1.13
N VAL A 168 9.56 -3.15 0.22
CA VAL A 168 10.88 -2.73 -0.25
C VAL A 168 11.08 -1.25 0.08
N GLU A 169 12.21 -0.93 0.69
CA GLU A 169 12.64 0.43 1.04
C GLU A 169 13.97 0.73 0.32
N PRO A 170 14.17 1.95 -0.22
CA PRO A 170 15.48 2.37 -0.72
C PRO A 170 16.55 2.35 0.39
N ALA A 171 17.76 1.91 0.07
CA ALA A 171 18.88 1.81 1.00
C ALA A 171 20.23 2.10 0.30
N GLY A 172 20.37 3.30 -0.27
CA GLY A 172 21.52 3.68 -1.11
C GLY A 172 21.44 2.98 -2.47
N ASP A 173 22.54 2.39 -2.92
CA ASP A 173 22.60 1.58 -4.15
C ASP A 173 21.93 0.20 -3.98
N TRP A 174 21.48 -0.11 -2.77
CA TRP A 174 20.79 -1.33 -2.40
C TRP A 174 19.34 -1.02 -2.05
N LYS A 175 18.54 -2.08 -1.97
CA LYS A 175 17.14 -2.06 -1.54
C LYS A 175 17.01 -2.99 -0.36
N LYS A 176 16.28 -2.55 0.66
CA LYS A 176 15.98 -3.37 1.84
C LYS A 176 14.61 -4.00 1.63
N ILE A 177 14.55 -5.33 1.67
CA ILE A 177 13.29 -6.07 1.65
C ILE A 177 13.02 -6.68 3.03
N THR A 178 11.77 -6.60 3.49
CA THR A 178 11.38 -7.12 4.81
C THR A 178 10.11 -7.95 4.75
N LEU A 179 10.11 -9.02 5.54
CA LEU A 179 8.97 -9.88 5.82
C LEU A 179 8.87 -10.05 7.35
N GLN A 180 7.66 -9.96 7.88
CA GLN A 180 7.37 -10.33 9.26
C GLN A 180 6.18 -11.29 9.26
N GLY A 181 6.36 -12.49 9.82
CA GLY A 181 5.38 -13.56 9.80
C GLY A 181 5.28 -14.25 11.15
N ARG A 182 4.10 -14.80 11.45
CA ARG A 182 3.90 -15.70 12.59
C ARG A 182 4.20 -17.12 12.12
N ALA A 183 5.16 -17.78 12.76
CA ALA A 183 5.44 -19.17 12.47
C ALA A 183 4.18 -20.02 12.77
N PRO A 184 3.69 -20.85 11.84
CA PRO A 184 2.62 -21.80 12.11
C PRO A 184 2.91 -22.66 13.35
N GLU A 185 1.88 -23.08 14.09
CA GLU A 185 2.02 -23.72 15.42
C GLU A 185 2.94 -24.93 15.47
N LYS A 186 3.07 -25.69 14.38
CA LYS A 186 3.93 -26.89 14.32
C LYS A 186 5.35 -26.62 13.79
N SER A 187 5.69 -25.36 13.51
CA SER A 187 6.97 -25.00 12.92
C SER A 187 8.10 -25.15 13.94
N THR A 188 9.18 -25.81 13.53
CA THR A 188 10.44 -25.88 14.29
C THR A 188 11.64 -25.35 13.50
N GLN A 189 11.44 -25.18 12.19
CA GLN A 189 12.43 -24.75 11.21
C GLN A 189 11.75 -23.92 10.11
N ALA A 190 12.54 -23.27 9.26
CA ALA A 190 12.06 -22.64 8.03
C ALA A 190 13.14 -22.72 6.95
N LYS A 191 12.74 -22.79 5.69
CA LYS A 191 13.64 -22.59 4.55
C LYS A 191 13.54 -21.13 4.12
N LEU A 192 14.64 -20.40 4.26
CA LEU A 192 14.81 -19.10 3.60
C LEU A 192 15.16 -19.36 2.14
N GLU A 193 14.35 -18.82 1.24
CA GLU A 193 14.59 -18.94 -0.19
C GLU A 193 14.70 -17.55 -0.81
N LEU A 194 15.84 -17.31 -1.47
CA LEU A 194 16.13 -16.13 -2.27
C LEU A 194 16.17 -16.57 -3.72
N ALA A 195 15.36 -15.97 -4.58
CA ALA A 195 15.22 -16.42 -5.96
C ALA A 195 15.24 -15.27 -6.96
N LEU A 196 15.68 -15.62 -8.17
CA LEU A 196 15.41 -14.88 -9.39
C LEU A 196 14.54 -15.75 -10.30
N GLY A 197 13.57 -15.14 -10.96
CA GLY A 197 12.70 -15.84 -11.91
C GLY A 197 12.40 -15.03 -13.15
N TRP A 198 12.38 -15.69 -14.31
CA TRP A 198 11.95 -15.14 -15.61
C TRP A 198 12.62 -13.82 -16.00
N SER A 199 13.90 -13.67 -15.68
CA SER A 199 14.74 -12.49 -15.90
C SER A 199 16.05 -12.89 -16.60
N PRO A 200 16.00 -13.33 -17.88
CA PRO A 200 17.11 -14.04 -18.54
C PRO A 200 18.43 -13.25 -18.55
N GLN A 201 18.34 -11.92 -18.60
CA GLN A 201 19.50 -11.01 -18.60
C GLN A 201 19.74 -10.39 -17.22
N GLY A 202 18.82 -10.61 -16.28
CA GLY A 202 18.82 -10.03 -14.95
C GLY A 202 19.85 -10.70 -14.04
N THR A 203 20.39 -9.91 -13.13
CA THR A 203 21.14 -10.41 -11.97
C THR A 203 20.63 -9.75 -10.71
N VAL A 204 20.53 -10.52 -9.63
CA VAL A 204 20.27 -10.02 -8.28
C VAL A 204 21.38 -10.45 -7.35
N TRP A 205 21.86 -9.53 -6.52
CA TRP A 205 22.79 -9.77 -5.43
C TRP A 205 22.05 -9.61 -4.11
N TRP A 206 22.33 -10.48 -3.15
CA TRP A 206 21.76 -10.47 -1.80
C TRP A 206 22.86 -10.36 -0.75
N ASP A 207 22.64 -9.49 0.24
CA ASP A 207 23.58 -9.29 1.35
C ASP A 207 22.85 -8.87 2.65
N ASP A 208 23.57 -8.85 3.75
CA ASP A 208 23.11 -8.41 5.08
C ASP A 208 21.78 -9.01 5.49
N ILE A 209 21.70 -10.34 5.45
CA ILE A 209 20.47 -11.07 5.72
C ILE A 209 20.36 -11.34 7.22
N THR A 210 19.24 -10.95 7.81
CA THR A 210 18.94 -11.19 9.21
C THR A 210 17.61 -11.91 9.36
N PHE A 211 17.59 -12.95 10.17
CA PHE A 211 16.38 -13.62 10.62
C PHE A 211 16.35 -13.60 12.14
N GLU A 212 15.34 -12.96 12.71
CA GLU A 212 15.25 -12.77 14.15
C GLU A 212 13.84 -12.98 14.67
N GLU A 213 13.74 -13.56 15.87
CA GLU A 213 12.50 -13.56 16.63
C GLU A 213 12.17 -12.12 17.07
N VAL A 214 10.93 -11.72 16.86
CA VAL A 214 10.43 -10.39 17.21
C VAL A 214 9.14 -10.50 18.01
N PRO A 215 8.79 -9.49 18.83
CA PRO A 215 7.47 -9.41 19.41
C PRO A 215 6.38 -9.46 18.34
N ALA A 216 5.19 -9.92 18.73
CA ALA A 216 4.01 -9.78 17.88
C ALA A 216 3.84 -8.32 17.44
N PRO A 217 3.49 -8.05 16.16
CA PRO A 217 3.24 -6.69 15.72
C PRO A 217 2.14 -6.09 16.58
N GLN A 218 2.32 -4.82 16.97
CA GLN A 218 1.29 -4.09 17.68
C GLN A 218 0.02 -4.03 16.84
N GLU A 219 -1.12 -4.17 17.49
CA GLU A 219 -2.40 -3.99 16.81
C GLU A 219 -2.53 -2.54 16.34
N ARG A 220 -3.04 -2.36 15.12
CA ARG A 220 -3.35 -1.04 14.57
C ARG A 220 -4.85 -0.93 14.43
N ILE A 221 -5.50 -0.71 15.57
CA ILE A 221 -6.95 -0.64 15.67
C ILE A 221 -7.45 0.67 15.08
N VAL A 222 -8.36 0.58 14.13
CA VAL A 222 -9.03 1.71 13.47
C VAL A 222 -10.53 1.53 13.56
N ARG A 223 -11.25 2.54 14.01
CA ARG A 223 -12.71 2.53 14.10
C ARG A 223 -13.31 3.06 12.80
N LEU A 224 -13.78 2.15 11.96
CA LEU A 224 -14.42 2.45 10.69
C LEU A 224 -15.90 2.78 10.91
N GLY A 225 -16.30 4.00 10.56
CA GLY A 225 -17.67 4.47 10.64
C GLY A 225 -18.35 4.51 9.27
N SER A 226 -19.62 4.15 9.22
CA SER A 226 -20.48 4.38 8.05
C SER A 226 -21.87 4.87 8.44
N VAL A 227 -22.45 5.71 7.58
CA VAL A 227 -23.75 6.34 7.78
C VAL A 227 -24.70 5.96 6.64
N ALA A 228 -25.68 5.11 6.96
CA ALA A 228 -26.81 4.81 6.09
C ALA A 228 -27.87 5.89 6.28
N LEU A 229 -27.84 6.95 5.48
CA LEU A 229 -28.83 8.03 5.57
C LEU A 229 -29.22 8.50 4.19
N ARG A 230 -30.52 8.42 3.88
CA ARG A 230 -31.12 9.06 2.70
C ARG A 230 -32.12 10.13 3.15
N PRO A 231 -31.71 11.41 3.19
CA PRO A 231 -32.64 12.52 3.39
C PRO A 231 -33.70 12.54 2.28
N ARG A 232 -34.92 12.95 2.62
CA ARG A 232 -36.04 13.15 1.68
C ARG A 232 -36.64 14.52 1.92
N ASP A 233 -37.13 15.15 0.85
CA ASP A 233 -37.90 16.40 0.89
C ASP A 233 -37.26 17.52 1.72
N THR A 234 -35.93 17.63 1.62
CA THR A 234 -35.11 18.58 2.40
C THR A 234 -35.33 20.04 1.97
N GLY A 235 -35.85 20.27 0.77
CA GLY A 235 -36.14 21.60 0.23
C GLY A 235 -34.93 22.46 -0.15
N SER A 236 -33.72 22.12 0.30
CA SER A 236 -32.48 22.86 -0.01
C SER A 236 -31.24 21.98 0.16
N LYS A 237 -30.12 22.39 -0.45
CA LYS A 237 -28.83 21.70 -0.25
C LYS A 237 -28.34 21.82 1.19
N GLU A 238 -28.60 22.96 1.83
CA GLU A 238 -28.19 23.23 3.20
C GLU A 238 -28.87 22.26 4.17
N GLU A 239 -30.16 21.99 3.99
CA GLU A 239 -30.88 21.03 4.82
C GLU A 239 -30.46 19.57 4.56
N SER A 240 -30.15 19.20 3.32
CA SER A 240 -29.53 17.90 3.01
C SER A 240 -28.22 17.74 3.79
N VAL A 241 -27.32 18.72 3.70
CA VAL A 241 -26.02 18.69 4.41
C VAL A 241 -26.21 18.70 5.93
N ASN A 242 -27.17 19.48 6.45
CA ASN A 242 -27.47 19.51 7.88
C ASN A 242 -27.95 18.15 8.41
N ALA A 243 -28.69 17.36 7.61
CA ALA A 243 -29.09 16.01 7.99
C ALA A 243 -27.88 15.09 8.20
N PHE A 244 -26.89 15.15 7.31
CA PHE A 244 -25.64 14.41 7.49
C PHE A 244 -24.82 14.95 8.66
N CYS A 245 -24.78 16.26 8.88
CA CYS A 245 -24.12 16.84 10.06
C CYS A 245 -24.72 16.31 11.37
N ARG A 246 -26.05 16.15 11.45
CA ARG A 246 -26.72 15.52 12.61
C ARG A 246 -26.39 14.03 12.74
N ALA A 247 -26.24 13.32 11.62
CA ALA A 247 -25.82 11.91 11.65
C ALA A 247 -24.35 11.76 12.07
N LEU A 248 -23.48 12.69 11.69
CA LEU A 248 -22.11 12.78 12.18
C LEU A 248 -22.07 12.96 13.69
N ASP A 249 -22.93 13.81 14.26
CA ASP A 249 -23.04 13.97 15.72
C ASP A 249 -23.47 12.67 16.42
N ARG A 250 -24.31 11.85 15.78
CA ARG A 250 -24.75 10.55 16.32
C ARG A 250 -23.65 9.50 16.26
N VAL A 251 -23.03 9.30 15.09
CA VAL A 251 -21.96 8.30 14.93
C VAL A 251 -20.72 8.67 15.75
N ALA A 252 -20.48 9.97 16.00
CA ALA A 252 -19.39 10.44 16.84
C ALA A 252 -19.46 9.93 18.29
N LEU A 253 -20.63 9.51 18.79
CA LEU A 253 -20.77 8.87 20.11
C LEU A 253 -19.95 7.57 20.21
N ASP A 254 -19.76 6.87 19.09
CA ASP A 254 -18.95 5.66 19.00
C ASP A 254 -17.45 5.95 18.75
N LYS A 255 -17.09 7.24 18.64
CA LYS A 255 -15.72 7.73 18.42
C LYS A 255 -15.00 7.08 17.22
N PRO A 256 -15.58 7.14 16.00
CA PRO A 256 -14.92 6.63 14.81
C PRO A 256 -13.63 7.40 14.50
N ASP A 257 -12.66 6.72 13.91
CA ASP A 257 -11.45 7.34 13.39
C ASP A 257 -11.70 7.97 12.02
N ILE A 258 -12.55 7.32 11.22
CA ILE A 258 -13.00 7.80 9.90
C ILE A 258 -14.45 7.43 9.66
N VAL A 259 -15.22 8.32 9.04
CA VAL A 259 -16.62 8.08 8.67
C VAL A 259 -16.85 8.27 7.18
N CYS A 260 -17.51 7.32 6.54
CA CYS A 260 -18.02 7.46 5.16
C CYS A 260 -19.47 7.98 5.15
N LEU A 261 -19.71 9.01 4.35
CA LEU A 261 -21.03 9.56 4.02
C LEU A 261 -21.40 9.26 2.57
N GLY A 262 -22.67 9.46 2.23
CA GLY A 262 -23.23 9.12 0.92
C GLY A 262 -22.69 9.95 -0.24
N GLU A 263 -22.98 9.50 -1.46
CA GLU A 263 -22.69 10.24 -2.70
C GLU A 263 -23.59 11.47 -2.82
N GLY A 264 -23.08 12.58 -3.37
CA GLY A 264 -23.89 13.77 -3.64
C GLY A 264 -24.73 14.25 -2.45
N ILE A 265 -24.12 14.42 -1.26
CA ILE A 265 -24.83 14.83 -0.04
C ILE A 265 -25.51 16.20 -0.16
N THR A 266 -25.08 17.02 -1.12
CA THR A 266 -25.71 18.30 -1.47
C THR A 266 -26.97 18.15 -2.33
N LYS A 267 -27.16 16.99 -2.98
CA LYS A 267 -28.27 16.70 -3.90
C LYS A 267 -29.35 15.81 -3.31
N VAL A 268 -28.97 14.80 -2.53
CA VAL A 268 -29.93 13.81 -2.04
C VAL A 268 -31.07 14.50 -1.26
N GLY A 269 -32.31 14.14 -1.59
CA GLY A 269 -33.49 14.70 -0.96
C GLY A 269 -33.91 16.09 -1.45
N ASN A 270 -33.30 16.62 -2.51
CA ASN A 270 -33.77 17.82 -3.20
C ASN A 270 -33.79 17.63 -4.74
N GLY A 271 -34.50 18.52 -5.44
CA GLY A 271 -34.76 18.43 -6.89
C GLY A 271 -33.76 19.19 -7.78
N GLU A 272 -32.70 19.77 -7.21
CA GLU A 272 -31.78 20.64 -7.94
C GLU A 272 -30.84 19.86 -8.87
N THR A 273 -30.32 20.54 -9.89
CA THR A 273 -29.37 19.94 -10.85
C THR A 273 -27.97 19.83 -10.24
N TYR A 274 -27.14 18.90 -10.76
CA TYR A 274 -25.74 18.78 -10.31
C TYR A 274 -24.96 20.09 -10.49
N VAL A 275 -25.20 20.77 -11.61
CA VAL A 275 -24.57 22.04 -11.98
C VAL A 275 -24.96 23.13 -10.98
N THR A 276 -26.25 23.28 -10.67
CA THR A 276 -26.72 24.27 -9.67
C THR A 276 -26.11 24.02 -8.30
N LEU A 277 -25.94 22.76 -7.91
CA LEU A 277 -25.44 22.35 -6.60
C LEU A 277 -23.91 22.37 -6.49
N ALA A 278 -23.20 22.47 -7.61
CA ALA A 278 -21.75 22.39 -7.64
C ALA A 278 -21.10 23.61 -6.97
N GLU A 279 -20.13 23.35 -6.11
CA GLU A 279 -19.42 24.39 -5.35
C GLU A 279 -17.90 24.17 -5.35
N PRO A 280 -17.07 25.20 -5.13
CA PRO A 280 -15.63 25.03 -5.06
C PRO A 280 -15.22 24.12 -3.90
N ILE A 281 -14.04 23.50 -4.03
CA ILE A 281 -13.40 22.75 -2.96
C ILE A 281 -12.02 23.38 -2.68
N PRO A 282 -11.78 23.94 -1.49
CA PRO A 282 -12.71 24.06 -0.36
C PRO A 282 -13.88 25.03 -0.64
N GLY A 283 -15.01 24.79 0.03
CA GLY A 283 -16.26 25.54 -0.08
C GLY A 283 -17.25 25.25 1.05
N PRO A 284 -18.50 25.75 0.97
CA PRO A 284 -19.46 25.78 2.08
C PRO A 284 -19.72 24.42 2.74
N THR A 285 -19.87 23.34 1.96
CA THR A 285 -20.12 22.00 2.51
C THR A 285 -18.86 21.46 3.18
N THR A 286 -17.68 21.60 2.56
CA THR A 286 -16.43 21.15 3.18
C THR A 286 -16.10 21.92 4.45
N GLU A 287 -16.50 23.19 4.56
CA GLU A 287 -16.35 23.97 5.80
C GLU A 287 -17.24 23.42 6.92
N ARG A 288 -18.52 23.14 6.63
CA ARG A 288 -19.43 22.52 7.61
C ARG A 288 -18.95 21.15 8.05
N LEU A 289 -18.52 20.31 7.12
CA LEU A 289 -17.92 19.01 7.43
C LEU A 289 -16.62 19.18 8.23
N GLY A 290 -15.79 20.17 7.89
CA GLY A 290 -14.58 20.54 8.63
C GLY A 290 -14.84 20.90 10.09
N GLN A 291 -15.91 21.65 10.36
CA GLN A 291 -16.33 21.95 11.73
C GLN A 291 -16.68 20.66 12.51
N LYS A 292 -17.43 19.73 11.89
CA LYS A 292 -17.76 18.44 12.51
C LYS A 292 -16.54 17.53 12.70
N ALA A 293 -15.66 17.45 11.71
CA ALA A 293 -14.43 16.68 11.78
C ALA A 293 -13.54 17.16 12.93
N ARG A 294 -13.35 18.48 13.06
CA ARG A 294 -12.59 19.10 14.16
C ARG A 294 -13.27 18.91 15.52
N GLN A 295 -14.59 19.09 15.58
CA GLN A 295 -15.37 18.92 16.81
C GLN A 295 -15.22 17.50 17.38
N HIS A 296 -15.29 16.49 16.51
CA HIS A 296 -15.31 15.08 16.90
C HIS A 296 -13.95 14.37 16.75
N LYS A 297 -12.93 15.08 16.25
CA LYS A 297 -11.56 14.61 16.01
C LYS A 297 -11.50 13.36 15.12
N MET A 298 -12.26 13.33 14.04
CA MET A 298 -12.35 12.20 13.10
C MET A 298 -12.11 12.65 11.67
N TYR A 299 -11.69 11.72 10.81
CA TYR A 299 -11.71 11.92 9.36
C TYR A 299 -13.13 11.75 8.82
N ILE A 300 -13.45 12.45 7.73
CA ILE A 300 -14.76 12.33 7.05
C ILE A 300 -14.52 12.19 5.56
N VAL A 301 -15.18 11.20 4.95
CA VAL A 301 -15.31 11.07 3.49
C VAL A 301 -16.75 11.36 3.10
N ALA A 302 -16.96 12.23 2.10
CA ALA A 302 -18.30 12.57 1.62
C ALA A 302 -18.29 12.87 0.12
N GLY A 303 -19.33 12.44 -0.60
CA GLY A 303 -19.52 12.80 -2.02
C GLY A 303 -20.25 14.14 -2.16
N ILE A 304 -19.68 15.06 -2.93
CA ILE A 304 -20.25 16.38 -3.28
C ILE A 304 -20.05 16.68 -4.77
N PHE A 305 -20.77 17.68 -5.28
CA PHE A 305 -20.54 18.19 -6.63
C PHE A 305 -19.55 19.36 -6.57
N GLU A 306 -18.43 19.23 -7.28
CA GLU A 306 -17.35 20.20 -7.31
C GLU A 306 -17.48 21.10 -8.55
N ARG A 307 -17.27 22.40 -8.37
CA ARG A 307 -17.06 23.36 -9.46
C ARG A 307 -15.59 23.78 -9.52
N GLU A 308 -14.96 23.61 -10.68
CA GLU A 308 -13.62 24.16 -10.98
C GLU A 308 -13.61 24.81 -12.37
N GLY A 309 -13.61 26.14 -12.40
CA GLY A 309 -13.79 26.89 -13.64
C GLY A 309 -15.10 26.50 -14.33
N ASN A 310 -15.00 26.02 -15.58
CA ASN A 310 -16.14 25.57 -16.37
C ASN A 310 -16.54 24.11 -16.09
N ALA A 311 -15.71 23.34 -15.41
CA ALA A 311 -15.93 21.93 -15.17
C ALA A 311 -16.74 21.67 -13.88
N VAL A 312 -17.59 20.65 -13.94
CA VAL A 312 -18.34 20.13 -12.79
C VAL A 312 -17.99 18.67 -12.59
N TYR A 313 -17.62 18.27 -11.37
CA TYR A 313 -17.21 16.90 -11.05
C TYR A 313 -18.07 16.30 -9.95
N ASN A 314 -18.28 14.99 -10.00
CA ASN A 314 -18.73 14.21 -8.85
C ASN A 314 -17.49 13.85 -8.02
N THR A 315 -17.40 14.36 -6.80
CA THR A 315 -16.15 14.39 -6.03
C THR A 315 -16.33 13.87 -4.61
N ALA A 316 -15.53 12.90 -4.22
CA ALA A 316 -15.38 12.49 -2.82
C ALA A 316 -14.28 13.35 -2.17
N VAL A 317 -14.61 14.02 -1.08
CA VAL A 317 -13.64 14.81 -0.30
C VAL A 317 -13.21 14.05 0.94
N LEU A 318 -11.93 14.15 1.29
CA LEU A 318 -11.39 13.73 2.58
C LEU A 318 -11.15 14.96 3.45
N ILE A 319 -11.83 15.02 4.58
CA ILE A 319 -11.63 16.03 5.61
C ILE A 319 -10.82 15.41 6.76
N ASP A 320 -9.74 16.07 7.18
CA ASP A 320 -8.90 15.61 8.29
C ASP A 320 -9.48 15.93 9.68
N ARG A 321 -8.83 15.39 10.72
CA ARG A 321 -9.22 15.60 12.13
C ARG A 321 -9.11 17.07 12.56
N GLN A 322 -8.40 17.94 11.83
CA GLN A 322 -8.29 19.37 12.10
C GLN A 322 -9.36 20.18 11.36
N GLY A 323 -10.17 19.52 10.53
CA GLY A 323 -11.25 20.12 9.75
C GLY A 323 -10.79 20.72 8.42
N LYS A 324 -9.63 20.34 7.91
CA LYS A 324 -9.12 20.79 6.61
C LYS A 324 -9.38 19.73 5.54
N VAL A 325 -9.48 20.16 4.29
CA VAL A 325 -9.50 19.25 3.14
C VAL A 325 -8.10 18.65 2.98
N ALA A 326 -7.96 17.36 3.29
CA ALA A 326 -6.72 16.60 3.12
C ALA A 326 -6.59 15.98 1.73
N GLY A 327 -7.69 15.87 1.00
CA GLY A 327 -7.69 15.30 -0.34
C GLY A 327 -9.05 15.33 -1.02
N LYS A 328 -9.05 15.09 -2.33
CA LYS A 328 -10.27 14.90 -3.13
C LYS A 328 -10.04 13.85 -4.21
N TYR A 329 -11.07 13.09 -4.53
CA TYR A 329 -11.12 12.14 -5.64
C TYR A 329 -12.31 12.50 -6.54
N ARG A 330 -12.04 12.71 -7.83
CA ARG A 330 -13.08 12.95 -8.85
C ARG A 330 -13.44 11.62 -9.49
N LYS A 331 -14.72 11.28 -9.51
CA LYS A 331 -15.26 10.04 -10.11
C LYS A 331 -14.74 9.87 -11.53
N VAL A 332 -14.08 8.74 -11.78
CA VAL A 332 -13.49 8.46 -13.10
C VAL A 332 -14.55 7.88 -14.04
N TYR A 333 -15.30 6.88 -13.55
CA TYR A 333 -16.35 6.27 -14.34
C TYR A 333 -17.67 6.99 -14.12
N LEU A 334 -18.08 7.80 -15.09
CA LEU A 334 -19.38 8.46 -15.07
C LEU A 334 -20.46 7.56 -15.71
N PRO A 335 -21.61 7.35 -15.05
CA PRO A 335 -22.77 6.78 -15.71
C PRO A 335 -23.30 7.78 -16.76
N ARG A 336 -24.06 7.28 -17.74
CA ARG A 336 -24.61 8.08 -18.84
C ARG A 336 -25.35 9.33 -18.34
N GLU A 337 -26.15 9.19 -17.30
CA GLU A 337 -26.99 10.26 -16.74
C GLU A 337 -26.14 11.41 -16.15
N GLU A 338 -24.93 11.13 -15.65
CA GLU A 338 -24.01 12.17 -15.18
C GLU A 338 -23.33 12.88 -16.37
N ILE A 339 -22.97 12.12 -17.41
CA ILE A 339 -22.38 12.69 -18.64
C ILE A 339 -23.39 13.62 -19.32
N GLU A 340 -24.63 13.17 -19.52
CA GLU A 340 -25.71 13.94 -20.14
C GLU A 340 -26.07 15.20 -19.33
N ALA A 341 -25.87 15.16 -18.01
CA ALA A 341 -26.07 16.29 -17.13
C ALA A 341 -24.85 17.24 -17.04
N GLY A 342 -23.79 16.99 -17.81
CA GLY A 342 -22.64 17.89 -17.98
C GLY A 342 -21.51 17.70 -16.96
N LEU A 343 -21.40 16.51 -16.35
CA LEU A 343 -20.27 16.22 -15.47
C LEU A 343 -19.01 15.85 -16.27
N THR A 344 -17.86 16.21 -15.70
CA THR A 344 -16.53 15.93 -16.22
C THR A 344 -15.93 14.75 -15.45
N PRO A 345 -15.29 13.77 -16.13
CA PRO A 345 -14.66 12.65 -15.45
C PRO A 345 -13.36 13.06 -14.76
N GLY A 346 -13.01 12.35 -13.68
CA GLY A 346 -11.67 12.35 -13.10
C GLY A 346 -10.66 11.59 -13.95
N VAL A 347 -9.39 11.67 -13.57
CA VAL A 347 -8.26 11.11 -14.34
C VAL A 347 -7.23 10.36 -13.50
N ALA A 348 -7.50 10.13 -12.21
CA ALA A 348 -6.53 9.54 -11.28
C ALA A 348 -7.20 8.81 -10.11
N TYR A 349 -6.48 7.86 -9.52
CA TYR A 349 -6.86 7.11 -8.31
C TYR A 349 -5.89 7.42 -7.16
N PRO A 350 -5.95 8.61 -6.54
CA PRO A 350 -5.03 9.00 -5.48
C PRO A 350 -5.27 8.21 -4.18
N VAL A 351 -4.18 7.90 -3.48
CA VAL A 351 -4.18 7.36 -2.12
C VAL A 351 -3.75 8.44 -1.14
N PHE A 352 -4.37 8.47 0.04
CA PHE A 352 -4.14 9.48 1.06
C PHE A 352 -3.57 8.86 2.33
N GLU A 353 -2.53 9.48 2.87
CA GLU A 353 -1.94 9.11 4.16
C GLU A 353 -2.80 9.67 5.30
N THR A 354 -3.03 8.85 6.33
CA THR A 354 -3.67 9.25 7.59
C THR A 354 -2.79 8.86 8.77
N ASP A 355 -3.17 9.27 9.98
CA ASP A 355 -2.44 8.90 11.20
C ASP A 355 -2.51 7.39 11.54
N PHE A 356 -3.38 6.64 10.88
CA PHE A 356 -3.54 5.20 11.10
C PHE A 356 -3.23 4.33 9.87
N GLY A 357 -3.11 4.88 8.67
CA GLY A 357 -2.84 4.10 7.46
C GLY A 357 -3.23 4.78 6.16
N LYS A 358 -3.07 4.08 5.03
CA LYS A 358 -3.39 4.60 3.70
C LYS A 358 -4.83 4.29 3.32
N ILE A 359 -5.53 5.29 2.78
CA ILE A 359 -6.91 5.13 2.33
C ILE A 359 -7.08 5.55 0.87
N GLY A 360 -7.99 4.88 0.17
CA GLY A 360 -8.46 5.24 -1.17
C GLY A 360 -9.92 5.64 -1.15
N MET A 361 -10.37 6.32 -2.22
CA MET A 361 -11.77 6.68 -2.41
C MET A 361 -12.26 6.20 -3.78
N MET A 362 -13.48 5.67 -3.82
CA MET A 362 -14.22 5.32 -5.03
C MET A 362 -15.61 5.95 -4.96
N ILE A 363 -16.28 6.12 -6.09
CA ILE A 363 -17.65 6.65 -6.10
C ILE A 363 -18.52 5.79 -7.00
N CYS A 364 -19.53 5.16 -6.40
CA CYS A 364 -20.67 4.57 -7.10
C CYS A 364 -20.30 3.72 -8.32
N TRP A 365 -20.51 4.25 -9.53
CA TRP A 365 -20.27 3.59 -10.81
C TRP A 365 -18.85 3.05 -10.97
N ASP A 366 -17.86 3.59 -10.25
CA ASP A 366 -16.50 3.01 -10.18
C ASP A 366 -16.50 1.54 -9.71
N VAL A 367 -17.51 1.10 -8.94
CA VAL A 367 -17.61 -0.28 -8.44
C VAL A 367 -17.80 -1.29 -9.57
N GLU A 368 -18.37 -0.90 -10.70
CA GLU A 368 -18.58 -1.77 -11.86
C GLU A 368 -17.27 -2.15 -12.55
N TYR A 369 -16.20 -1.39 -12.31
CA TYR A 369 -14.89 -1.56 -12.91
C TYR A 369 -13.85 -2.05 -11.89
N VAL A 370 -12.91 -2.86 -12.34
CA VAL A 370 -11.90 -3.51 -11.47
C VAL A 370 -10.72 -2.60 -11.16
N ASP A 371 -10.38 -1.73 -12.09
CA ASP A 371 -9.17 -0.92 -12.09
C ASP A 371 -9.13 0.17 -11.01
N PRO A 372 -10.23 0.83 -10.57
CA PRO A 372 -10.14 1.81 -9.49
C PRO A 372 -9.64 1.18 -8.18
N ALA A 373 -10.29 0.09 -7.74
CA ALA A 373 -9.90 -0.59 -6.50
C ALA A 373 -8.50 -1.22 -6.63
N ARG A 374 -8.18 -1.79 -7.80
CA ARG A 374 -6.86 -2.36 -8.10
C ARG A 374 -5.77 -1.31 -8.03
N ALA A 375 -5.97 -0.15 -8.64
CA ALA A 375 -5.00 0.95 -8.65
C ALA A 375 -4.77 1.51 -7.24
N LEU A 376 -5.84 1.68 -6.44
CA LEU A 376 -5.74 2.16 -5.06
C LEU A 376 -4.96 1.16 -4.17
N ALA A 377 -5.30 -0.13 -4.25
CA ALA A 377 -4.62 -1.15 -3.47
C ALA A 377 -3.15 -1.35 -3.90
N ALA A 378 -2.87 -1.26 -5.21
CA ALA A 378 -1.50 -1.30 -5.73
C ALA A 378 -0.61 -0.18 -5.17
N GLN A 379 -1.19 1.00 -4.94
CA GLN A 379 -0.53 2.15 -4.28
C GLN A 379 -0.48 2.02 -2.75
N GLY A 380 -0.99 0.93 -2.19
CA GLY A 380 -0.91 0.58 -0.77
C GLY A 380 -2.10 0.98 0.07
N ALA A 381 -3.24 1.37 -0.53
CA ALA A 381 -4.47 1.61 0.22
C ALA A 381 -4.87 0.35 1.01
N GLU A 382 -5.28 0.55 2.26
CA GLU A 382 -5.69 -0.53 3.17
C GLU A 382 -7.19 -0.50 3.42
N ILE A 383 -7.80 0.69 3.23
CA ILE A 383 -9.22 0.95 3.34
C ILE A 383 -9.66 1.72 2.09
N ILE A 384 -10.76 1.31 1.48
CA ILE A 384 -11.44 2.07 0.43
C ILE A 384 -12.76 2.60 1.00
N LEU A 385 -12.97 3.91 0.92
CA LEU A 385 -14.21 4.58 1.31
C LEU A 385 -15.02 4.89 0.05
N MET A 386 -16.29 4.50 0.04
CA MET A 386 -17.12 4.54 -1.15
C MET A 386 -18.49 5.19 -0.89
N PRO A 387 -18.60 6.52 -1.04
CA PRO A 387 -19.87 7.17 -1.26
C PRO A 387 -20.57 6.54 -2.49
N ILE A 388 -21.79 6.03 -2.33
CA ILE A 388 -22.50 5.34 -3.41
C ILE A 388 -23.99 5.63 -3.40
N TRP A 389 -24.56 5.98 -4.55
CA TRP A 389 -26.01 6.11 -4.68
C TRP A 389 -26.66 4.74 -4.80
N GLY A 390 -26.25 3.95 -5.79
CA GLY A 390 -26.72 2.60 -6.05
C GLY A 390 -25.65 1.78 -6.78
N GLY A 391 -25.83 0.48 -6.90
CA GLY A 391 -24.87 -0.41 -7.55
C GLY A 391 -25.03 -1.86 -7.11
N ASN A 392 -23.97 -2.64 -7.27
CA ASN A 392 -23.98 -4.07 -6.98
C ASN A 392 -23.19 -4.42 -5.71
N TYR A 393 -23.89 -4.89 -4.67
CA TYR A 393 -23.28 -5.28 -3.40
C TYR A 393 -22.30 -6.46 -3.53
N THR A 394 -22.54 -7.38 -4.47
CA THR A 394 -21.60 -8.47 -4.76
C THR A 394 -20.29 -7.94 -5.31
N LEU A 395 -20.33 -6.90 -6.15
CA LEU A 395 -19.11 -6.26 -6.66
C LEU A 395 -18.36 -5.54 -5.55
N MET A 396 -19.04 -4.88 -4.61
CA MET A 396 -18.38 -4.30 -3.44
C MET A 396 -17.57 -5.34 -2.66
N LYS A 397 -18.14 -6.53 -2.44
CA LYS A 397 -17.41 -7.64 -1.83
C LYS A 397 -16.24 -8.11 -2.70
N ALA A 398 -16.45 -8.24 -4.01
CA ALA A 398 -15.39 -8.63 -4.93
C ALA A 398 -14.20 -7.64 -4.89
N ARG A 399 -14.46 -6.33 -4.86
CA ARG A 399 -13.41 -5.28 -4.75
C ARG A 399 -12.62 -5.38 -3.46
N ALA A 400 -13.26 -5.75 -2.34
CA ALA A 400 -12.57 -6.00 -1.08
C ALA A 400 -11.68 -7.27 -1.16
N ILE A 401 -12.24 -8.36 -1.69
CA ILE A 401 -11.57 -9.67 -1.81
C ILE A 401 -10.34 -9.58 -2.72
N GLU A 402 -10.52 -9.12 -3.96
CA GLU A 402 -9.47 -9.22 -4.99
C GLU A 402 -8.28 -8.29 -4.75
N ASN A 403 -8.45 -7.32 -3.86
CA ASN A 403 -7.47 -6.29 -3.52
C ASN A 403 -6.99 -6.37 -2.07
N HIS A 404 -7.57 -7.26 -1.26
CA HIS A 404 -7.25 -7.46 0.15
C HIS A 404 -7.30 -6.16 0.99
N VAL A 405 -8.37 -5.40 0.80
CA VAL A 405 -8.62 -4.13 1.50
C VAL A 405 -9.93 -4.20 2.28
N PHE A 406 -10.02 -3.39 3.33
CA PHE A 406 -11.33 -3.07 3.91
C PHE A 406 -12.10 -2.15 2.95
N LEU A 407 -13.40 -2.38 2.80
CA LEU A 407 -14.27 -1.49 2.02
C LEU A 407 -15.40 -0.97 2.89
N VAL A 408 -15.57 0.34 2.93
CA VAL A 408 -16.63 1.02 3.69
C VAL A 408 -17.48 1.82 2.72
N SER A 409 -18.75 1.46 2.58
CA SER A 409 -19.70 2.18 1.72
C SER A 409 -20.74 2.93 2.53
N ALA A 410 -21.23 4.02 1.97
CA ALA A 410 -22.44 4.72 2.42
C ALA A 410 -23.42 4.84 1.26
N GLY A 411 -24.46 4.02 1.31
CA GLY A 411 -25.40 3.72 0.22
C GLY A 411 -26.81 4.29 0.41
N TYR A 412 -27.47 4.68 -0.68
CA TYR A 412 -28.91 5.04 -0.67
C TYR A 412 -29.83 3.93 -1.20
N ASP A 413 -29.51 3.38 -2.37
CA ASP A 413 -30.24 2.33 -3.09
C ASP A 413 -29.48 0.98 -3.09
N VAL A 414 -28.32 0.96 -2.43
CA VAL A 414 -27.47 -0.21 -2.17
C VAL A 414 -27.05 -0.20 -0.69
N GLU A 415 -26.51 -1.32 -0.22
CA GLU A 415 -26.03 -1.53 1.12
C GLU A 415 -25.00 -0.46 1.53
N THR A 416 -25.26 0.17 2.66
CA THR A 416 -24.23 0.79 3.50
C THR A 416 -23.55 -0.35 4.26
N ALA A 417 -22.25 -0.57 4.02
CA ALA A 417 -21.55 -1.74 4.51
C ALA A 417 -20.13 -1.45 4.99
N ILE A 418 -19.63 -2.30 5.89
CA ILE A 418 -18.22 -2.41 6.26
C ILE A 418 -17.82 -3.85 5.96
N ILE A 419 -16.93 -4.03 4.99
CA ILE A 419 -16.53 -5.33 4.43
C ILE A 419 -15.05 -5.54 4.72
N ASN A 420 -14.68 -6.72 5.20
CA ASN A 420 -13.28 -7.08 5.45
C ASN A 420 -12.59 -7.61 4.16
N PRO A 421 -11.25 -7.76 4.17
CA PRO A 421 -10.49 -8.30 3.04
C PRO A 421 -10.88 -9.71 2.55
N ASN A 422 -11.68 -10.48 3.31
CA ASN A 422 -12.23 -11.77 2.88
C ASN A 422 -13.62 -11.65 2.24
N GLY A 423 -14.16 -10.43 2.11
CA GLY A 423 -15.50 -10.18 1.59
C GLY A 423 -16.63 -10.45 2.58
N GLU A 424 -16.30 -10.71 3.84
CA GLU A 424 -17.28 -10.80 4.92
C GLU A 424 -17.77 -9.41 5.28
N ALA A 425 -19.09 -9.27 5.38
CA ALA A 425 -19.69 -8.01 5.80
C ALA A 425 -19.79 -7.98 7.32
N LEU A 426 -18.91 -7.20 7.94
CA LEU A 426 -18.95 -6.91 9.37
C LEU A 426 -20.20 -6.10 9.74
N HIS A 427 -20.71 -5.33 8.78
CA HIS A 427 -22.03 -4.69 8.80
C HIS A 427 -22.54 -4.50 7.38
N ALA A 428 -23.87 -4.61 7.20
CA ALA A 428 -24.56 -4.20 5.99
C ALA A 428 -26.01 -3.82 6.33
N THR A 429 -26.49 -2.71 5.77
CA THR A 429 -27.89 -2.29 5.92
C THR A 429 -28.35 -1.46 4.73
N LYS A 430 -29.64 -1.57 4.39
CA LYS A 430 -30.36 -0.63 3.51
C LYS A 430 -31.28 0.31 4.29
N ALA A 431 -31.41 0.12 5.60
CA ALA A 431 -32.26 0.97 6.43
C ALA A 431 -31.61 2.35 6.61
N SER A 432 -32.34 3.39 6.22
CA SER A 432 -31.94 4.78 6.44
C SER A 432 -32.02 5.15 7.92
N GLY A 433 -31.14 6.06 8.36
CA GLY A 433 -31.02 6.52 9.75
C GLY A 433 -30.10 5.66 10.62
N VAL A 434 -29.47 4.63 10.06
CA VAL A 434 -28.54 3.74 10.79
C VAL A 434 -27.12 4.28 10.67
N THR A 435 -26.44 4.39 11.81
CA THR A 435 -25.00 4.64 11.88
C THR A 435 -24.31 3.45 12.50
N LYS A 436 -23.12 3.08 12.01
CA LYS A 436 -22.35 1.98 12.57
C LYS A 436 -20.87 2.31 12.60
N THR A 437 -20.23 2.02 13.73
CA THR A 437 -18.78 2.04 13.90
C THR A 437 -18.28 0.65 14.26
N ILE A 438 -17.20 0.19 13.60
CA ILE A 438 -16.58 -1.12 13.84
C ILE A 438 -15.07 -0.93 14.02
N PRO A 439 -14.47 -1.36 15.14
CA PRO A 439 -13.02 -1.44 15.27
C PRO A 439 -12.49 -2.59 14.42
N VAL A 440 -11.46 -2.33 13.62
CA VAL A 440 -10.74 -3.34 12.83
C VAL A 440 -9.24 -3.21 13.07
N ASN A 441 -8.49 -4.29 12.95
CA ASN A 441 -7.03 -4.26 13.05
C ASN A 441 -6.40 -4.25 11.66
N LEU A 442 -5.78 -3.13 11.26
CA LEU A 442 -5.12 -3.03 9.95
C LEU A 442 -3.85 -3.87 9.83
N ASN A 443 -3.34 -4.42 10.93
CA ASN A 443 -2.23 -5.38 10.94
C ASN A 443 -2.71 -6.84 10.98
N GLU A 444 -4.03 -7.08 11.01
CA GLU A 444 -4.58 -8.42 10.92
C GLU A 444 -4.21 -9.07 9.60
N ARG A 445 -3.84 -10.36 9.66
CA ARG A 445 -3.52 -11.16 8.49
C ARG A 445 -4.74 -11.98 8.11
N PHE A 446 -5.22 -11.77 6.90
CA PHE A 446 -6.29 -12.56 6.30
C PHE A 446 -5.65 -13.69 5.48
N LEU A 447 -5.56 -14.87 6.09
CA LEU A 447 -4.90 -16.03 5.51
C LEU A 447 -5.89 -16.89 4.72
N ASP A 448 -5.56 -17.17 3.47
CA ASP A 448 -6.20 -18.21 2.69
C ASP A 448 -5.63 -19.60 3.06
N PRO A 449 -6.46 -20.64 3.25
CA PRO A 449 -5.99 -21.97 3.65
C PRO A 449 -4.96 -22.60 2.71
N TRP A 450 -5.05 -22.32 1.41
CA TRP A 450 -4.23 -22.93 0.36
C TRP A 450 -3.13 -22.01 -0.12
N LEU A 451 -3.35 -20.69 -0.03
CA LEU A 451 -2.51 -19.70 -0.67
C LEU A 451 -1.75 -18.82 0.32
N GLY A 452 -2.11 -18.82 1.60
CA GLY A 452 -1.43 -18.08 2.66
C GLY A 452 -1.86 -16.62 2.74
N ASP A 453 -0.91 -15.73 3.01
CA ASP A 453 -1.20 -14.29 3.12
C ASP A 453 -1.41 -13.67 1.75
N MET A 454 -2.67 -13.51 1.39
CA MET A 454 -3.06 -13.05 0.07
C MET A 454 -2.72 -11.59 -0.18
N ARG A 455 -2.60 -10.75 0.87
CA ARG A 455 -2.16 -9.36 0.70
C ARG A 455 -0.70 -9.29 0.26
N ALA A 456 0.16 -10.08 0.91
CA ALA A 456 1.56 -10.18 0.51
C ALA A 456 1.69 -10.73 -0.92
N ARG A 457 0.91 -11.76 -1.25
CA ARG A 457 0.91 -12.36 -2.59
C ARG A 457 0.36 -11.44 -3.66
N PHE A 458 -0.71 -10.69 -3.40
CA PHE A 458 -1.20 -9.63 -4.28
C PHE A 458 -0.06 -8.69 -4.65
N HIS A 459 0.66 -8.14 -3.65
CA HIS A 459 1.80 -7.26 -3.94
C HIS A 459 2.99 -7.99 -4.55
N LYS A 460 3.08 -9.32 -4.52
CA LYS A 460 4.19 -10.06 -5.11
C LYS A 460 3.91 -10.50 -6.55
N GLU A 461 2.64 -10.75 -6.87
CA GLU A 461 2.25 -11.53 -8.06
C GLU A 461 1.47 -10.73 -9.10
N ILE A 462 1.14 -9.46 -8.86
CA ILE A 462 0.50 -8.65 -9.89
C ILE A 462 1.42 -8.51 -11.11
N ARG A 463 0.81 -8.73 -12.28
CA ARG A 463 1.46 -8.76 -13.59
C ARG A 463 1.29 -7.45 -14.35
N TRP A 464 1.92 -6.38 -13.87
CA TRP A 464 1.98 -5.09 -14.58
C TRP A 464 2.78 -5.16 -15.89
N ASP A 465 3.58 -6.22 -16.03
CA ASP A 465 4.41 -6.51 -17.19
C ASP A 465 3.63 -7.06 -18.38
N VAL A 466 2.41 -7.56 -18.17
CA VAL A 466 1.62 -8.18 -19.23
C VAL A 466 0.86 -7.09 -19.98
N PRO A 467 1.26 -6.75 -21.23
CA PRO A 467 0.53 -5.78 -22.01
C PRO A 467 -0.83 -6.35 -22.41
N ILE A 468 -1.86 -5.51 -22.38
CA ILE A 468 -3.14 -5.87 -22.98
C ILE A 468 -3.02 -5.60 -24.49
N VAL A 469 -2.85 -6.67 -25.26
CA VAL A 469 -2.62 -6.59 -26.71
C VAL A 469 -3.81 -5.88 -27.39
N GLY A 470 -3.52 -4.84 -28.17
CA GLY A 470 -4.52 -4.05 -28.88
C GLY A 470 -5.16 -2.92 -28.06
N LEU A 471 -4.79 -2.75 -26.78
CA LEU A 471 -5.32 -1.71 -25.90
C LEU A 471 -4.40 -0.49 -25.70
N VAL A 472 -3.29 -0.39 -26.44
CA VAL A 472 -2.44 0.83 -26.42
C VAL A 472 -1.83 1.13 -27.80
N LYS A 473 -2.11 2.34 -28.31
CA LYS A 473 -1.06 3.36 -28.42
C LYS A 473 -1.49 4.58 -27.63
#